data_AF-W2XSF3-F1
#
_entry.id   AF-W2XSF3-F1
#
_cell.length_a   1.000
_cell.length_b   1.000
_cell.length_c   1.000
_cell.angle_alpha   90.00
_cell.angle_beta   90.00
_cell.angle_gamma   90.00
#
_symmetry.space_group_name_H-M   'P 1'
#
loop_
_entity.id
_entity.type
_entity.pdbx_description
1 polymer ?
#
loop_
_entity_poly.entity_id
_entity_poly.type
_entity_poly.pdbx_seq_one_letter_code
_entity_poly.pdbx_strand_id
1 'polypeptide(L)'
;MSAPILSIDTQHEDMIHDAQLDYYGKRLATCSSDRTIKVYDVTGDVQNNEQILTGHEGPVWQVSWAHPKFGVLLAACSYDGKVIIYREQSLNQWTQAYVHAFHESSVNSIAWAPHEYGLALACASADGTVSVLSYSPEGWSVSHFKDSALGCNAVSWAPFNSVGSQGPSGPIRRVVTASCDKTIKIWSLPEGESEWTKQELSAVPAHSDWVRDVAWAPSTGLPVNLIASCSEDKHVYIWSQTAEDSSWKRELLHTFDAPVWRVSWSVTGNVLAVSSGDHKVTLWKETLDKKWIQISSVDEAGAIHNGNE
;
A
#
# COMPACT_ATOMS: atom_id res chain seq x y z
N MET A 1 -14.22 -6.71 27.51
CA MET A 1 -12.79 -6.67 27.89
C MET A 1 -12.06 -6.02 26.73
N SER A 2 -11.51 -4.82 26.92
CA SER A 2 -10.61 -4.23 25.93
C SER A 2 -9.41 -5.17 25.80
N ALA A 3 -9.02 -5.50 24.56
CA ALA A 3 -7.75 -6.19 24.35
C ALA A 3 -6.63 -5.37 25.02
N PRO A 4 -5.66 -6.01 25.68
CA PRO A 4 -4.54 -5.29 26.27
C PRO A 4 -3.81 -4.50 25.16
N ILE A 5 -3.56 -3.22 25.40
CA ILE A 5 -2.75 -2.40 24.51
C ILE A 5 -1.32 -2.94 24.63
N LEU A 6 -0.78 -3.43 23.52
CA LEU A 6 0.62 -3.85 23.43
C LEU A 6 1.43 -2.66 22.91
N SER A 7 2.38 -2.19 23.72
CA SER A 7 3.33 -1.16 23.34
C SER A 7 4.69 -1.81 23.09
N ILE A 8 5.32 -1.46 21.97
CA ILE A 8 6.59 -2.01 21.52
C ILE A 8 7.55 -0.85 21.37
N ASP A 9 8.66 -0.89 22.12
CA ASP A 9 9.80 -0.03 21.85
C ASP A 9 10.59 -0.65 20.69
N THR A 10 10.57 0.03 19.54
CA THR A 10 11.19 -0.47 18.32
C THR A 10 12.71 -0.33 18.32
N GLN A 11 13.28 0.43 19.27
CA GLN A 11 14.73 0.66 19.37
C GLN A 11 15.38 1.12 18.05
N HIS A 12 14.60 1.74 17.15
CA HIS A 12 15.14 2.35 15.95
C HIS A 12 15.91 3.61 16.32
N GLU A 13 17.01 3.87 15.63
CA GLU A 13 17.87 5.03 15.92
C GLU A 13 17.37 6.32 15.25
N ASP A 14 16.39 6.21 14.35
CA ASP A 14 15.85 7.31 13.56
C ASP A 14 14.36 7.08 13.23
N MET A 15 13.73 8.05 12.55
CA MET A 15 12.31 8.08 12.22
C MET A 15 11.83 6.78 11.55
N ILE A 16 10.70 6.27 12.04
CA ILE A 16 10.02 5.09 11.50
C ILE A 16 9.05 5.55 10.40
N HIS A 17 9.11 4.90 9.25
CA HIS A 17 8.29 5.27 8.08
C HIS A 17 7.08 4.37 7.87
N ASP A 18 7.19 3.10 8.22
CA ASP A 18 6.10 2.13 8.09
C ASP A 18 6.20 1.03 9.15
N ALA A 19 5.04 0.47 9.48
CA ALA A 19 4.86 -0.61 10.43
C ALA A 19 3.71 -1.50 9.96
N GLN A 20 3.99 -2.76 9.65
CA GLN A 20 3.01 -3.70 9.11
C GLN A 20 3.00 -5.03 9.87
N LEU A 21 1.80 -5.47 10.25
CA LEU A 21 1.58 -6.81 10.76
C LEU A 21 1.55 -7.83 9.60
N ASP A 22 1.99 -9.05 9.89
CA ASP A 22 1.82 -10.17 8.97
C ASP A 22 0.34 -10.60 8.85
N TYR A 23 0.06 -11.50 7.91
CA TYR A 23 -1.29 -11.97 7.63
C TYR A 23 -2.02 -12.53 8.87
N TYR A 24 -1.27 -13.11 9.82
CA TYR A 24 -1.83 -13.70 11.03
C TYR A 24 -1.83 -12.76 12.24
N GLY A 25 -1.31 -11.54 12.13
CA GLY A 25 -1.16 -10.59 13.22
C GLY A 25 -0.19 -11.06 14.32
N LYS A 26 0.73 -11.96 13.98
CA LYS A 26 1.71 -12.56 14.90
C LYS A 26 3.08 -11.92 14.79
N ARG A 27 3.40 -11.29 13.66
CA ARG A 27 4.69 -10.63 13.44
C ARG A 27 4.47 -9.20 13.04
N LEU A 28 5.28 -8.30 13.59
CA LEU A 28 5.34 -6.90 13.20
C LEU A 28 6.65 -6.65 12.49
N ALA A 29 6.61 -6.03 11.31
CA ALA A 29 7.78 -5.47 10.65
C ALA A 29 7.73 -3.95 10.75
N THR A 30 8.85 -3.32 11.12
CA THR A 30 9.02 -1.86 11.13
C THR A 30 10.23 -1.48 10.28
N CYS A 31 10.17 -0.32 9.62
CA CYS A 31 11.29 0.20 8.85
C CYS A 31 11.56 1.68 9.17
N SER A 32 12.83 2.07 9.06
CA SER A 32 13.30 3.38 9.53
C SER A 32 14.31 4.03 8.58
N SER A 33 14.51 5.34 8.78
CA SER A 33 15.64 6.10 8.25
C SER A 33 17.01 5.55 8.65
N ASP A 34 17.10 4.76 9.72
CA ASP A 34 18.34 4.08 10.14
C ASP A 34 18.84 2.99 9.16
N ARG A 35 18.07 2.76 8.08
CA ARG A 35 18.34 1.82 6.98
C ARG A 35 18.12 0.35 7.34
N THR A 36 17.50 0.10 8.50
CA THR A 36 17.18 -1.24 8.98
C THR A 36 15.70 -1.52 8.93
N ILE A 37 15.37 -2.80 8.82
CA ILE A 37 14.02 -3.31 9.05
C ILE A 37 14.11 -4.22 10.26
N LYS A 38 13.20 -4.05 11.20
CA LYS A 38 13.14 -4.89 12.41
C LYS A 38 11.86 -5.71 12.39
N VAL A 39 11.97 -6.99 12.73
CA VAL A 39 10.84 -7.92 12.81
C VAL A 39 10.69 -8.41 14.24
N TYR A 40 9.49 -8.29 14.80
CA TYR A 40 9.14 -8.67 16.17
C TYR A 40 8.09 -9.78 16.16
N ASP A 41 8.17 -10.69 17.12
CA ASP A 41 7.08 -11.61 17.45
C ASP A 41 6.13 -10.95 18.45
N VAL A 42 4.87 -10.83 18.07
CA VAL A 42 3.80 -10.12 18.79
C VAL A 42 3.02 -11.09 19.71
N THR A 43 3.21 -12.41 19.57
CA THR A 43 2.45 -13.43 20.30
C THR A 43 3.03 -13.82 21.65
N GLY A 44 4.15 -13.22 22.06
CA GLY A 44 4.86 -13.54 23.30
C GLY A 44 5.53 -12.33 23.95
N ASP A 45 6.69 -12.55 24.56
CA ASP A 45 7.50 -11.49 25.17
C ASP A 45 8.24 -10.71 24.08
N VAL A 46 7.67 -9.56 23.69
CA VAL A 46 8.08 -8.79 22.51
C VAL A 46 9.55 -8.33 22.60
N GLN A 47 10.08 -8.15 23.80
CA GLN A 47 11.40 -7.57 24.02
C GLN A 47 12.58 -8.48 23.68
N ASN A 48 12.37 -9.78 23.43
CA ASN A 48 13.48 -10.76 23.31
C ASN A 48 13.63 -11.45 21.93
N ASN A 49 12.79 -11.11 20.93
CA ASN A 49 12.78 -11.80 19.63
C ASN A 49 12.92 -10.84 18.43
N GLU A 50 13.67 -9.76 18.57
CA GLU A 50 13.97 -8.85 17.46
C GLU A 50 14.89 -9.50 16.43
N GLN A 51 14.50 -9.42 15.15
CA GLN A 51 15.35 -9.75 14.01
C GLN A 51 15.63 -8.49 13.21
N ILE A 52 16.91 -8.19 13.00
CA ILE A 52 17.36 -7.03 12.23
C ILE A 52 17.70 -7.48 10.81
N LEU A 53 17.00 -6.92 9.84
CA LEU A 53 17.27 -7.12 8.43
C LEU A 53 18.04 -5.90 7.90
N THR A 54 19.24 -6.17 7.40
CA THR A 54 20.11 -5.18 6.78
C THR A 54 20.23 -5.44 5.29
N GLY A 55 20.67 -4.44 4.53
CA GLY A 55 20.89 -4.57 3.08
C GLY A 55 20.72 -3.28 2.32
N HIS A 56 19.89 -2.37 2.84
CA HIS A 56 19.66 -1.07 2.23
C HIS A 56 20.77 -0.08 2.58
N GLU A 57 21.05 0.82 1.64
CA GLU A 57 22.06 1.87 1.77
C GLU A 57 21.44 3.23 2.15
N GLY A 58 20.12 3.35 2.10
CA GLY A 58 19.36 4.55 2.46
C GLY A 58 18.07 4.25 3.25
N PRO A 59 17.34 5.30 3.68
CA PRO A 59 16.09 5.16 4.42
C PRO A 59 15.12 4.16 3.80
N VAL A 60 14.53 3.28 4.61
CA VAL A 60 13.56 2.29 4.15
C VAL A 60 12.16 2.87 4.34
N TRP A 61 11.39 3.01 3.25
CA TRP A 61 10.13 3.76 3.24
C TRP A 61 8.91 2.92 3.56
N GLN A 62 8.87 1.68 3.07
CA GLN A 62 7.70 0.82 3.20
C GLN A 62 8.13 -0.64 3.29
N VAL A 63 7.35 -1.43 4.04
CA VAL A 63 7.47 -2.88 4.11
C VAL A 63 6.15 -3.53 3.72
N SER A 64 6.20 -4.73 3.15
CA SER A 64 4.99 -5.45 2.75
C SER A 64 5.17 -6.96 2.88
N TRP A 65 4.25 -7.59 3.61
CA TRP A 65 4.21 -9.03 3.81
C TRP A 65 3.55 -9.74 2.63
N ALA A 66 4.17 -10.80 2.11
CA ALA A 66 3.54 -11.62 1.08
C ALA A 66 2.48 -12.54 1.69
N HIS A 67 1.59 -13.05 0.84
CA HIS A 67 0.61 -14.03 1.27
C HIS A 67 1.28 -15.33 1.78
N PRO A 68 0.85 -15.88 2.94
CA PRO A 68 1.55 -16.99 3.61
C PRO A 68 1.61 -18.28 2.80
N LYS A 69 0.77 -18.43 1.77
CA LYS A 69 0.84 -19.54 0.78
C LYS A 69 2.22 -19.66 0.11
N PHE A 70 2.96 -18.56 -0.01
CA PHE A 70 4.29 -18.53 -0.62
C PHE A 70 5.44 -18.66 0.41
N GLY A 71 5.09 -18.86 1.68
CA GLY A 71 6.01 -18.83 2.81
C GLY A 71 6.11 -17.45 3.45
N VAL A 72 7.04 -17.32 4.40
CA VAL A 72 7.27 -16.08 5.14
C VAL A 72 8.22 -15.19 4.32
N LEU A 73 7.62 -14.25 3.59
CA LEU A 73 8.33 -13.29 2.74
C LEU A 73 7.96 -11.87 3.14
N LEU A 74 8.97 -11.02 3.20
CA LEU A 74 8.85 -9.59 3.48
C LEU A 74 9.57 -8.83 2.38
N ALA A 75 8.85 -7.95 1.68
CA ALA A 75 9.46 -7.00 0.75
C ALA A 75 9.70 -5.67 1.48
N ALA A 76 10.78 -4.99 1.12
CA ALA A 76 11.08 -3.64 1.59
C ALA A 76 11.59 -2.78 0.44
N CYS A 77 11.23 -1.50 0.45
CA CYS A 77 11.70 -0.52 -0.52
C CYS A 77 12.39 0.67 0.17
N SER A 78 13.37 1.24 -0.51
CA SER A 78 14.24 2.26 0.07
C SER A 78 14.56 3.39 -0.89
N TYR A 79 15.05 4.48 -0.30
CA TYR A 79 15.63 5.63 -0.99
C TYR A 79 16.81 5.26 -1.90
N ASP A 80 17.48 4.13 -1.63
CA ASP A 80 18.60 3.63 -2.46
C ASP A 80 18.18 3.09 -3.85
N GLY A 81 16.89 3.12 -4.17
CA GLY A 81 16.33 2.63 -5.44
C GLY A 81 16.26 1.11 -5.56
N LYS A 82 16.51 0.39 -4.45
CA LYS A 82 16.42 -1.06 -4.39
C LYS A 82 15.14 -1.51 -3.72
N VAL A 83 14.62 -2.64 -4.19
CA VAL A 83 13.61 -3.43 -3.48
C VAL A 83 14.24 -4.76 -3.10
N ILE A 84 14.24 -5.06 -1.81
CA ILE A 84 14.80 -6.30 -1.28
C ILE A 84 13.67 -7.18 -0.76
N ILE A 85 13.65 -8.44 -1.21
CA ILE A 85 12.73 -9.46 -0.73
C ILE A 85 13.50 -10.37 0.22
N TYR A 86 13.09 -10.34 1.47
CA TYR A 86 13.61 -11.17 2.53
C TYR A 86 12.75 -12.42 2.69
N ARG A 87 13.39 -13.56 2.94
CA ARG A 87 12.74 -14.84 3.23
C ARG A 87 13.27 -15.39 4.53
N GLU A 88 12.35 -15.81 5.39
CA GLU A 88 12.69 -16.63 6.54
C GLU A 88 12.82 -18.10 6.09
N GLN A 89 14.02 -18.68 6.27
CA GLN A 89 14.29 -20.08 5.91
C GLN A 89 14.01 -21.03 7.07
N SER A 90 14.39 -20.62 8.28
CA SER A 90 14.11 -21.28 9.54
C SER A 90 13.72 -20.21 10.57
N LEU A 91 13.15 -20.60 11.72
CA LEU A 91 12.66 -19.65 12.71
C LEU A 91 13.74 -18.61 13.04
N ASN A 92 13.44 -17.33 12.84
CA ASN A 92 14.33 -16.19 13.07
C ASN A 92 15.58 -16.15 12.18
N GLN A 93 15.67 -16.99 11.15
CA GLN A 93 16.77 -16.98 10.19
C GLN A 93 16.32 -16.38 8.87
N TRP A 94 16.65 -15.11 8.68
CA TRP A 94 16.30 -14.33 7.50
C TRP A 94 17.45 -14.26 6.49
N THR A 95 17.09 -14.33 5.21
CA THR A 95 18.02 -14.20 4.09
C THR A 95 17.44 -13.29 3.02
N GLN A 96 18.29 -12.59 2.28
CA GLN A 96 17.87 -11.84 1.09
C GLN A 96 17.61 -12.84 -0.05
N ALA A 97 16.34 -13.08 -0.36
CA ALA A 97 15.93 -14.02 -1.40
C ALA A 97 16.03 -13.42 -2.80
N TYR A 98 15.80 -12.11 -2.94
CA TYR A 98 15.91 -11.40 -4.20
C TYR A 98 16.20 -9.92 -3.97
N VAL A 99 17.03 -9.33 -4.83
CA VAL A 99 17.33 -7.90 -4.83
C VAL A 99 17.01 -7.35 -6.21
N HIS A 100 16.10 -6.39 -6.25
CA HIS A 100 15.71 -5.69 -7.47
C HIS A 100 16.31 -4.28 -7.44
N ALA A 101 17.30 -4.03 -8.30
CA ALA A 101 17.99 -2.76 -8.44
C ALA A 101 17.87 -2.24 -9.88
N PHE A 102 16.64 -1.93 -10.28
CA PHE A 102 16.32 -1.41 -11.62
C PHE A 102 16.09 0.10 -11.63
N HIS A 103 15.53 0.64 -10.54
CA HIS A 103 15.12 2.04 -10.45
C HIS A 103 16.32 2.95 -10.26
N GLU A 104 16.30 4.12 -10.92
CA GLU A 104 17.36 5.13 -10.85
C GLU A 104 17.18 6.10 -9.68
N SER A 105 16.04 6.02 -8.99
CA SER A 105 15.67 6.90 -7.88
C SER A 105 14.95 6.12 -6.78
N SER A 106 14.57 6.82 -5.72
CA SER A 106 13.90 6.28 -4.52
C SER A 106 12.67 5.46 -4.89
N VAL A 107 12.57 4.24 -4.34
CA VAL A 107 11.34 3.44 -4.44
C VAL A 107 10.47 3.76 -3.23
N ASN A 108 9.36 4.46 -3.49
CA ASN A 108 8.55 5.08 -2.45
C ASN A 108 7.46 4.14 -1.91
N SER A 109 7.01 3.17 -2.70
CA SER A 109 5.94 2.27 -2.30
C SER A 109 6.02 0.91 -2.95
N ILE A 110 5.57 -0.10 -2.21
CA ILE A 110 5.48 -1.49 -2.66
C ILE A 110 4.16 -2.13 -2.23
N ALA A 111 3.62 -3.01 -3.06
CA ALA A 111 2.43 -3.76 -2.74
C ALA A 111 2.47 -5.16 -3.35
N TRP A 112 2.23 -6.20 -2.54
CA TRP A 112 2.03 -7.57 -3.05
C TRP A 112 0.68 -7.68 -3.75
N ALA A 113 0.67 -8.39 -4.87
CA ALA A 113 -0.53 -8.70 -5.62
C ALA A 113 -1.43 -9.69 -4.86
N PRO A 114 -2.74 -9.72 -5.16
CA PRO A 114 -3.61 -10.81 -4.77
C PRO A 114 -2.99 -12.18 -5.09
N HIS A 115 -3.02 -13.09 -4.12
CA HIS A 115 -2.35 -14.39 -4.17
C HIS A 115 -2.84 -15.29 -5.33
N GLU A 116 -4.00 -15.00 -5.89
CA GLU A 116 -4.58 -15.60 -7.08
C GLU A 116 -3.76 -15.30 -8.34
N TYR A 117 -3.09 -14.15 -8.42
CA TYR A 117 -2.16 -13.82 -9.51
C TYR A 117 -0.76 -14.45 -9.35
N GLY A 118 -0.56 -15.23 -8.28
CA GLY A 118 0.73 -15.78 -7.92
C GLY A 118 1.55 -14.81 -7.04
N LEU A 119 2.86 -15.06 -6.96
CA LEU A 119 3.77 -14.22 -6.19
C LEU A 119 4.23 -13.07 -7.09
N ALA A 120 3.57 -11.91 -6.94
CA ALA A 120 3.91 -10.71 -7.69
C ALA A 120 3.93 -9.46 -6.80
N LEU A 121 4.86 -8.54 -7.05
CA LEU A 121 5.06 -7.31 -6.27
C LEU A 121 5.09 -6.12 -7.23
N ALA A 122 4.26 -5.11 -6.97
CA ALA A 122 4.36 -3.81 -7.65
C ALA A 122 5.23 -2.86 -6.83
N CYS A 123 6.09 -2.10 -7.51
CA CYS A 123 7.00 -1.15 -6.90
C CYS A 123 6.90 0.20 -7.63
N ALA A 124 6.60 1.28 -6.91
CA ALA A 124 6.51 2.63 -7.42
C ALA A 124 7.75 3.45 -7.08
N SER A 125 8.35 4.08 -8.08
CA SER A 125 9.58 4.86 -7.94
C SER A 125 9.40 6.34 -8.26
N ALA A 126 10.21 7.16 -7.59
CA ALA A 126 10.36 8.58 -7.87
C ALA A 126 10.94 8.86 -9.27
N ASP A 127 11.54 7.87 -9.93
CA ASP A 127 11.92 7.98 -11.36
C ASP A 127 10.69 8.01 -12.29
N GLY A 128 9.48 7.76 -11.77
CA GLY A 128 8.22 7.81 -12.49
C GLY A 128 7.85 6.52 -13.23
N THR A 129 8.65 5.47 -13.07
CA THR A 129 8.34 4.11 -13.51
C THR A 129 7.73 3.30 -12.37
N VAL A 130 6.91 2.33 -12.75
CA VAL A 130 6.40 1.30 -11.86
C VAL A 130 6.88 -0.04 -12.41
N SER A 131 7.55 -0.82 -11.56
CA SER A 131 7.97 -2.18 -11.88
C SER A 131 7.02 -3.18 -11.22
N VAL A 132 6.74 -4.28 -11.90
CA VAL A 132 5.98 -5.41 -11.39
C VAL A 132 6.85 -6.65 -11.51
N LEU A 133 7.33 -7.11 -10.37
CA LEU A 133 8.10 -8.33 -10.19
C LEU A 133 7.13 -9.50 -10.12
N SER A 134 7.37 -10.55 -10.90
CA SER A 134 6.59 -11.80 -10.82
C SER A 134 7.54 -12.97 -10.67
N TYR A 135 7.24 -13.88 -9.74
CA TYR A 135 8.02 -15.09 -9.54
C TYR A 135 7.33 -16.28 -10.19
N SER A 136 8.06 -16.97 -11.07
CA SER A 136 7.67 -18.24 -11.67
C SER A 136 8.68 -19.34 -11.26
N PRO A 137 8.39 -20.63 -11.54
CA PRO A 137 9.37 -21.70 -11.32
C PRO A 137 10.71 -21.50 -12.07
N GLU A 138 10.71 -20.67 -13.12
CA GLU A 138 11.90 -20.34 -13.92
C GLU A 138 12.71 -19.18 -13.30
N GLY A 139 12.15 -18.47 -12.32
CA GLY A 139 12.79 -17.38 -11.59
C GLY A 139 11.95 -16.11 -11.54
N TRP A 140 12.60 -15.01 -11.17
CA TRP A 140 11.98 -13.68 -11.14
C TRP A 140 11.98 -13.06 -12.54
N SER A 141 10.82 -12.62 -12.99
CA SER A 141 10.64 -11.78 -14.18
C SER A 141 10.17 -10.38 -13.77
N VAL A 142 10.51 -9.38 -14.60
CA VAL A 142 10.19 -7.98 -14.35
C VAL A 142 9.44 -7.44 -15.56
N SER A 143 8.25 -6.92 -15.32
CA SER A 143 7.58 -6.00 -16.26
C SER A 143 7.64 -4.59 -15.68
N HIS A 144 7.61 -3.57 -16.53
CA HIS A 144 7.59 -2.18 -16.06
C HIS A 144 6.82 -1.31 -17.04
N PHE A 145 6.33 -0.19 -16.54
CA PHE A 145 5.66 0.83 -17.35
C PHE A 145 5.98 2.23 -16.81
N LYS A 146 5.89 3.23 -17.68
CA LYS A 146 6.12 4.63 -17.32
C LYS A 146 4.80 5.26 -16.89
N ASP A 147 4.67 5.58 -15.60
CA ASP A 147 3.47 6.25 -15.08
C ASP A 147 3.49 7.76 -15.38
N SER A 148 4.52 8.43 -14.88
CA SER A 148 4.64 9.89 -14.93
C SER A 148 6.09 10.30 -15.16
N ALA A 149 6.29 11.52 -15.66
CA ALA A 149 7.62 12.12 -15.79
C ALA A 149 8.13 12.71 -14.46
N LEU A 150 7.23 13.00 -13.50
CA LEU A 150 7.58 13.70 -12.24
C LEU A 150 7.82 12.78 -11.05
N GLY A 151 7.49 11.49 -11.17
CA GLY A 151 7.64 10.49 -10.10
C GLY A 151 6.33 9.85 -9.67
N CYS A 152 6.42 8.59 -9.22
CA CYS A 152 5.33 7.81 -8.67
C CYS A 152 5.54 7.64 -7.15
N ASN A 153 4.53 8.00 -6.36
CA ASN A 153 4.60 8.00 -4.90
C ASN A 153 4.02 6.73 -4.29
N ALA A 154 2.92 6.21 -4.84
CA ALA A 154 2.26 5.03 -4.30
C ALA A 154 1.65 4.14 -5.37
N VAL A 155 1.52 2.85 -5.04
CA VAL A 155 0.86 1.84 -5.87
C VAL A 155 -0.01 0.93 -5.02
N SER A 156 -1.20 0.59 -5.52
CA SER A 156 -2.09 -0.38 -4.89
C SER A 156 -2.68 -1.32 -5.94
N TRP A 157 -2.78 -2.59 -5.61
CA TRP A 157 -3.42 -3.58 -6.48
C TRP A 157 -4.94 -3.50 -6.41
N ALA A 158 -5.61 -3.72 -7.53
CA ALA A 158 -7.02 -4.04 -7.54
C ALA A 158 -7.25 -5.46 -7.01
N PRO A 159 -8.38 -5.73 -6.33
CA PRO A 159 -8.77 -7.08 -5.97
C PRO A 159 -8.94 -8.00 -7.19
N PHE A 160 -8.67 -9.29 -7.01
CA PHE A 160 -8.80 -10.30 -8.06
C PHE A 160 -10.23 -10.36 -8.67
N ASN A 161 -11.24 -10.19 -7.82
CA ASN A 161 -12.66 -10.25 -8.17
C ASN A 161 -13.29 -8.86 -8.37
N SER A 162 -12.48 -7.81 -8.54
CA SER A 162 -12.99 -6.45 -8.74
C SER A 162 -13.66 -6.30 -10.12
N VAL A 163 -14.50 -5.29 -10.28
CA VAL A 163 -15.21 -5.03 -11.55
C VAL A 163 -14.17 -4.68 -12.62
N GLY A 164 -14.15 -5.42 -13.73
CA GLY A 164 -13.15 -5.28 -14.80
C GLY A 164 -11.82 -6.00 -14.53
N SER A 165 -11.68 -6.79 -13.45
CA SER A 165 -10.51 -7.66 -13.22
C SER A 165 -10.62 -9.02 -13.93
N GLN A 166 -11.74 -9.30 -14.62
CA GLN A 166 -11.99 -10.56 -15.31
C GLN A 166 -12.27 -10.26 -16.79
N GLY A 167 -11.33 -10.64 -17.66
CA GLY A 167 -11.41 -10.44 -19.10
C GLY A 167 -11.83 -11.72 -19.84
N PRO A 168 -12.11 -11.62 -21.16
CA PRO A 168 -12.48 -12.76 -21.99
C PRO A 168 -11.34 -13.78 -22.17
N SER A 169 -10.08 -13.35 -22.07
CA SER A 169 -8.88 -14.18 -22.18
C SER A 169 -8.35 -14.69 -20.83
N GLY A 170 -8.91 -14.23 -19.71
CA GLY A 170 -8.44 -14.56 -18.36
C GLY A 170 -8.49 -13.35 -17.41
N PRO A 171 -8.00 -13.51 -16.17
CA PRO A 171 -7.79 -12.42 -15.24
C PRO A 171 -7.02 -11.24 -15.84
N ILE A 172 -7.45 -10.02 -15.52
CA ILE A 172 -6.76 -8.78 -15.83
C ILE A 172 -6.11 -8.28 -14.54
N ARG A 173 -4.79 -8.13 -14.55
CA ARG A 173 -4.04 -7.52 -13.46
C ARG A 173 -4.26 -6.02 -13.51
N ARG A 174 -4.74 -5.42 -12.43
CA ARG A 174 -4.95 -3.98 -12.35
C ARG A 174 -4.24 -3.40 -11.16
N VAL A 175 -3.57 -2.27 -11.37
CA VAL A 175 -2.93 -1.48 -10.32
C VAL A 175 -3.36 -0.02 -10.46
N VAL A 176 -3.54 0.65 -9.33
CA VAL A 176 -3.72 2.10 -9.28
C VAL A 176 -2.44 2.74 -8.80
N THR A 177 -2.08 3.86 -9.41
CA THR A 177 -0.86 4.62 -9.12
C THR A 177 -1.20 6.05 -8.70
N ALA A 178 -0.46 6.56 -7.73
CA ALA A 178 -0.48 7.96 -7.31
C ALA A 178 0.84 8.64 -7.68
N SER A 179 0.76 9.79 -8.35
CA SER A 179 1.92 10.43 -8.95
C SER A 179 2.07 11.89 -8.55
N CYS A 180 3.30 12.40 -8.65
CA CYS A 180 3.66 13.80 -8.44
C CYS A 180 3.04 14.75 -9.48
N ASP A 181 2.55 14.23 -10.61
CA ASP A 181 1.80 15.00 -11.61
C ASP A 181 0.35 15.30 -11.23
N LYS A 182 -0.04 15.05 -9.97
CA LYS A 182 -1.38 15.34 -9.41
C LYS A 182 -2.49 14.45 -9.97
N THR A 183 -2.11 13.43 -10.73
CA THR A 183 -3.05 12.48 -11.34
C THR A 183 -3.00 11.14 -10.65
N ILE A 184 -4.09 10.39 -10.83
CA ILE A 184 -4.22 9.01 -10.42
C ILE A 184 -4.55 8.24 -11.68
N LYS A 185 -3.86 7.14 -11.91
CA LYS A 185 -4.01 6.32 -13.12
C LYS A 185 -4.25 4.87 -12.71
N ILE A 186 -4.99 4.16 -13.53
CA ILE A 186 -5.15 2.72 -13.44
C ILE A 186 -4.38 2.11 -14.61
N TRP A 187 -3.59 1.09 -14.31
CA TRP A 187 -2.87 0.32 -15.29
C TRP A 187 -3.42 -1.10 -15.29
N SER A 188 -3.71 -1.61 -16.48
CA SER A 188 -4.30 -2.92 -16.70
C SER A 188 -3.39 -3.76 -17.59
N LEU A 189 -3.14 -5.01 -17.20
CA LEU A 189 -2.41 -5.99 -17.97
C LEU A 189 -3.27 -7.26 -18.09
N PRO A 190 -3.88 -7.51 -19.25
CA PRO A 190 -4.59 -8.76 -19.51
C PRO A 190 -3.64 -9.96 -19.45
N GLU A 191 -4.14 -11.11 -19.01
CA GLU A 191 -3.35 -12.35 -19.03
C GLU A 191 -2.93 -12.72 -20.47
N GLY A 192 -1.65 -13.05 -20.64
CA GLY A 192 -1.05 -13.38 -21.93
C GLY A 192 -0.49 -12.18 -22.70
N GLU A 193 -0.81 -10.95 -22.28
CA GLU A 193 -0.22 -9.73 -22.85
C GLU A 193 1.06 -9.33 -22.08
N SER A 194 1.90 -8.52 -22.71
CA SER A 194 3.14 -8.00 -22.12
C SER A 194 3.13 -6.48 -21.93
N GLU A 195 2.15 -5.78 -22.51
CA GLU A 195 2.07 -4.33 -22.48
C GLU A 195 0.98 -3.88 -21.50
N TRP A 196 1.35 -2.95 -20.62
CA TRP A 196 0.40 -2.35 -19.68
C TRP A 196 -0.38 -1.24 -20.38
N THR A 197 -1.71 -1.29 -20.24
CA THR A 197 -2.62 -0.29 -20.79
C THR A 197 -3.03 0.71 -19.71
N LYS A 198 -3.00 2.00 -20.06
CA LYS A 198 -3.32 3.11 -19.14
C LYS A 198 -4.79 3.50 -19.26
N GLN A 199 -5.45 3.66 -18.12
CA GLN A 199 -6.76 4.25 -17.95
C GLN A 199 -6.67 5.41 -16.94
N GLU A 200 -7.07 6.62 -17.34
CA GLU A 200 -7.17 7.75 -16.41
C GLU A 200 -8.53 7.72 -15.69
N LEU A 201 -8.55 7.98 -14.37
CA LEU A 201 -9.82 8.04 -13.62
C LEU A 201 -10.62 9.32 -13.94
N SER A 202 -9.94 10.39 -14.35
CA SER A 202 -10.58 11.66 -14.67
C SER A 202 -9.79 12.42 -15.73
N ALA A 203 -10.50 13.14 -16.60
CA ALA A 203 -9.90 14.03 -17.59
C ALA A 203 -9.27 15.29 -16.97
N VAL A 204 -9.64 15.63 -15.73
CA VAL A 204 -9.10 16.78 -15.00
C VAL A 204 -8.42 16.26 -13.74
N PRO A 205 -7.21 16.76 -13.39
CA PRO A 205 -6.55 16.40 -12.14
C PRO A 205 -7.50 16.60 -10.96
N ALA A 206 -7.64 15.56 -10.14
CA ALA A 206 -8.51 15.64 -8.97
C ALA A 206 -7.88 16.41 -7.83
N HIS A 207 -6.58 16.24 -7.69
CA HIS A 207 -5.78 16.92 -6.71
C HIS A 207 -5.10 18.14 -7.34
N SER A 208 -4.87 19.14 -6.50
CA SER A 208 -4.18 20.37 -6.88
C SER A 208 -2.69 20.33 -6.57
N ASP A 209 -2.23 19.31 -5.84
CA ASP A 209 -0.83 19.06 -5.50
C ASP A 209 -0.46 17.56 -5.58
N TRP A 210 0.75 17.20 -5.17
CA TRP A 210 1.27 15.82 -5.25
C TRP A 210 0.33 14.83 -4.56
N VAL A 211 0.01 13.73 -5.24
CA VAL A 211 -0.76 12.64 -4.66
C VAL A 211 0.20 11.77 -3.85
N ARG A 212 -0.02 11.66 -2.54
CA ARG A 212 0.91 11.02 -1.61
C ARG A 212 0.68 9.53 -1.47
N ASP A 213 -0.58 9.10 -1.49
CA ASP A 213 -0.94 7.69 -1.37
C ASP A 213 -2.27 7.39 -2.08
N VAL A 214 -2.43 6.12 -2.47
CA VAL A 214 -3.63 5.59 -3.09
C VAL A 214 -3.88 4.16 -2.63
N ALA A 215 -5.12 3.86 -2.27
CA ALA A 215 -5.50 2.53 -1.80
C ALA A 215 -6.78 2.06 -2.50
N TRP A 216 -6.71 0.88 -3.12
CA TRP A 216 -7.88 0.20 -3.67
C TRP A 216 -8.54 -0.66 -2.59
N ALA A 217 -9.83 -0.47 -2.37
CA ALA A 217 -10.55 -1.22 -1.36
C ALA A 217 -10.69 -2.70 -1.78
N PRO A 218 -10.52 -3.65 -0.84
CA PRO A 218 -10.85 -5.04 -1.09
C PRO A 218 -12.36 -5.20 -1.34
N SER A 219 -12.74 -5.82 -2.45
CA SER A 219 -14.15 -6.09 -2.80
C SER A 219 -14.62 -7.40 -2.18
N THR A 220 -15.03 -7.35 -0.90
CA THR A 220 -15.70 -8.49 -0.25
C THR A 220 -17.20 -8.47 -0.54
N GLY A 221 -17.59 -8.92 -1.74
CA GLY A 221 -18.98 -9.30 -2.05
C GLY A 221 -19.85 -8.26 -2.77
N LEU A 222 -19.44 -6.99 -2.85
CA LEU A 222 -20.13 -5.98 -3.68
C LEU A 222 -19.36 -5.75 -4.99
N PRO A 223 -20.04 -5.70 -6.15
CA PRO A 223 -19.41 -5.39 -7.44
C PRO A 223 -19.20 -3.87 -7.57
N VAL A 224 -18.45 -3.28 -6.65
CA VAL A 224 -18.09 -1.87 -6.67
C VAL A 224 -16.59 -1.77 -6.43
N ASN A 225 -15.90 -1.07 -7.33
CA ASN A 225 -14.53 -0.67 -7.09
C ASN A 225 -14.57 0.63 -6.28
N LEU A 226 -13.87 0.64 -5.15
CA LEU A 226 -13.62 1.84 -4.36
C LEU A 226 -12.11 2.08 -4.33
N ILE A 227 -11.70 3.30 -4.62
CA ILE A 227 -10.31 3.75 -4.48
C ILE A 227 -10.32 5.01 -3.61
N ALA A 228 -9.42 5.08 -2.65
CA ALA A 228 -9.13 6.30 -1.90
C ALA A 228 -7.83 6.90 -2.40
N SER A 229 -7.80 8.21 -2.58
CA SER A 229 -6.58 8.95 -2.90
C SER A 229 -6.39 10.13 -1.95
N CYS A 230 -5.15 10.36 -1.55
CA CYS A 230 -4.81 11.48 -0.67
C CYS A 230 -3.65 12.30 -1.22
N SER A 231 -3.62 13.58 -0.88
CA SER A 231 -2.66 14.52 -1.42
C SER A 231 -2.20 15.54 -0.37
N GLU A 232 -1.09 16.18 -0.71
CA GLU A 232 -0.55 17.33 -0.02
C GLU A 232 -1.46 18.56 -0.09
N ASP A 233 -2.41 18.58 -1.02
CA ASP A 233 -3.48 19.58 -1.08
C ASP A 233 -4.50 19.49 0.07
N LYS A 234 -4.31 18.55 1.00
CA LYS A 234 -5.14 18.30 2.19
C LYS A 234 -6.51 17.70 1.89
N HIS A 235 -6.77 17.25 0.67
CA HIS A 235 -8.02 16.60 0.29
C HIS A 235 -7.84 15.09 0.22
N VAL A 236 -8.89 14.37 0.60
CA VAL A 236 -9.04 12.94 0.33
C VAL A 236 -10.26 12.76 -0.58
N TYR A 237 -10.06 12.09 -1.70
CA TYR A 237 -11.15 11.75 -2.62
C TYR A 237 -11.43 10.26 -2.60
N ILE A 238 -12.71 9.91 -2.70
CA ILE A 238 -13.18 8.55 -2.93
C ILE A 238 -13.65 8.43 -4.37
N TRP A 239 -13.17 7.39 -5.02
CA TRP A 239 -13.46 7.05 -6.40
C TRP A 239 -14.30 5.78 -6.39
N SER A 240 -15.48 5.83 -7.00
CA SER A 240 -16.36 4.68 -7.09
C SER A 240 -16.67 4.32 -8.54
N GLN A 241 -16.68 3.02 -8.83
CA GLN A 241 -17.08 2.46 -10.12
C GLN A 241 -17.97 1.23 -9.87
N THR A 242 -19.18 1.23 -10.41
CA THR A 242 -20.19 0.18 -10.16
C THR A 242 -20.31 -0.84 -11.30
N ALA A 243 -19.79 -0.50 -12.48
CA ALA A 243 -19.78 -1.36 -13.66
C ALA A 243 -18.52 -1.08 -14.49
N GLU A 244 -18.08 -2.04 -15.29
CA GLU A 244 -16.85 -1.93 -16.08
C GLU A 244 -16.89 -0.73 -17.05
N ASP A 245 -18.03 -0.56 -17.73
CA ASP A 245 -18.27 0.54 -18.66
C ASP A 245 -18.72 1.85 -17.97
N SER A 246 -18.84 1.86 -16.64
CA SER A 246 -19.22 3.07 -15.91
C SER A 246 -18.02 3.98 -15.71
N SER A 247 -18.24 5.29 -15.89
CA SER A 247 -17.25 6.29 -15.53
C SER A 247 -17.01 6.30 -14.02
N TRP A 248 -15.75 6.53 -13.65
CA TRP A 248 -15.37 6.72 -12.25
C TRP A 248 -16.05 7.96 -11.70
N LYS A 249 -16.76 7.81 -10.59
CA LYS A 249 -17.36 8.92 -9.84
C LYS A 249 -16.43 9.33 -8.72
N ARG A 250 -16.17 10.63 -8.62
CA ARG A 250 -15.34 11.24 -7.57
C ARG A 250 -16.22 11.92 -6.54
N GLU A 251 -15.97 11.64 -5.28
CA GLU A 251 -16.57 12.31 -4.12
C GLU A 251 -15.48 12.83 -3.19
N LEU A 252 -15.64 14.05 -2.68
CA LEU A 252 -14.75 14.59 -1.65
C LEU A 252 -15.13 13.97 -0.31
N LEU A 253 -14.20 13.22 0.30
CA LEU A 253 -14.39 12.66 1.64
C LEU A 253 -14.36 13.78 2.68
N HIS A 254 -13.24 14.49 2.72
CA HIS A 254 -12.96 15.53 3.71
C HIS A 254 -11.79 16.39 3.27
N THR A 255 -11.78 17.64 3.74
CA THR A 255 -10.65 18.56 3.64
C THR A 255 -10.01 18.69 5.01
N PHE A 256 -8.77 18.23 5.14
CA PHE A 256 -8.00 18.24 6.38
C PHE A 256 -7.26 19.57 6.57
N ASP A 257 -6.83 19.85 7.80
CA ASP A 257 -6.05 21.06 8.12
C ASP A 257 -4.56 20.92 7.73
N ALA A 258 -4.07 19.69 7.56
CA ALA A 258 -2.70 19.32 7.23
C ALA A 258 -2.63 18.39 6.00
N PRO A 259 -1.45 18.27 5.35
CA PRO A 259 -1.22 17.30 4.28
C PRO A 259 -1.60 15.88 4.71
N VAL A 260 -2.16 15.10 3.80
CA VAL A 260 -2.52 13.70 4.08
C VAL A 260 -1.47 12.77 3.47
N TRP A 261 -0.96 11.84 4.28
CA TRP A 261 0.21 11.03 3.92
C TRP A 261 -0.12 9.60 3.52
N ARG A 262 -1.10 8.99 4.18
CA ARG A 262 -1.47 7.58 3.97
C ARG A 262 -2.97 7.37 4.04
N VAL A 263 -3.44 6.43 3.23
CA VAL A 263 -4.82 5.93 3.23
C VAL A 263 -4.81 4.42 3.23
N SER A 264 -5.63 3.79 4.08
CA SER A 264 -5.68 2.33 4.15
C SER A 264 -7.09 1.83 4.41
N TRP A 265 -7.51 0.84 3.63
CA TRP A 265 -8.82 0.21 3.77
C TRP A 265 -8.77 -0.94 4.77
N SER A 266 -9.86 -1.10 5.52
CA SER A 266 -10.09 -2.33 6.27
C SER A 266 -10.14 -3.54 5.32
N VAL A 267 -9.83 -4.73 5.84
CA VAL A 267 -9.88 -5.99 5.06
C VAL A 267 -11.29 -6.27 4.51
N THR A 268 -12.33 -5.72 5.16
CA THR A 268 -13.72 -5.79 4.71
C THR A 268 -14.12 -4.66 3.74
N GLY A 269 -13.21 -3.75 3.42
CA GLY A 269 -13.41 -2.67 2.43
C GLY A 269 -14.42 -1.59 2.83
N ASN A 270 -14.79 -1.51 4.11
CA ASN A 270 -15.89 -0.67 4.58
C ASN A 270 -15.47 0.49 5.49
N VAL A 271 -14.24 0.47 5.99
CA VAL A 271 -13.69 1.52 6.86
C VAL A 271 -12.38 1.96 6.23
N LEU A 272 -12.20 3.27 6.14
CA LEU A 272 -10.99 3.91 5.64
C LEU A 272 -10.25 4.56 6.82
N ALA A 273 -8.98 4.21 7.01
CA ALA A 273 -8.08 4.94 7.88
C ALA A 273 -7.31 5.98 7.06
N VAL A 274 -7.21 7.20 7.60
CA VAL A 274 -6.52 8.32 6.98
C VAL A 274 -5.52 8.89 7.97
N SER A 275 -4.24 8.94 7.59
CA SER A 275 -3.17 9.52 8.39
C SER A 275 -2.80 10.91 7.86
N SER A 276 -3.02 11.93 8.68
CA SER A 276 -2.74 13.33 8.35
C SER A 276 -1.51 13.86 9.07
N GLY A 277 -0.90 14.92 8.52
CA GLY A 277 0.29 15.58 9.06
C GLY A 277 0.05 16.38 10.35
N ASP A 278 -1.16 16.37 10.88
CA ASP A 278 -1.51 16.90 12.20
C ASP A 278 -1.31 15.86 13.32
N HIS A 279 -0.60 14.77 13.03
CA HIS A 279 -0.31 13.66 13.94
C HIS A 279 -1.57 12.90 14.40
N LYS A 280 -2.63 12.92 13.60
CA LYS A 280 -3.86 12.17 13.86
C LYS A 280 -4.12 11.11 12.79
N VAL A 281 -4.76 10.03 13.22
CA VAL A 281 -5.34 9.03 12.35
C VAL A 281 -6.85 9.10 12.49
N THR A 282 -7.56 9.38 11.40
CA THR A 282 -9.03 9.44 11.39
C THR A 282 -9.60 8.20 10.70
N LEU A 283 -10.68 7.65 11.27
CA LEU A 283 -11.40 6.52 10.68
C LEU A 283 -12.72 7.00 10.08
N TRP A 284 -13.00 6.56 8.86
CA TRP A 284 -14.16 6.98 8.07
C TRP A 284 -14.96 5.78 7.62
N LYS A 285 -16.28 5.93 7.58
CA LYS A 285 -17.20 4.89 7.10
C LYS A 285 -18.33 5.50 6.28
N GLU A 286 -18.70 4.82 5.20
CA GLU A 286 -19.87 5.16 4.41
C GLU A 286 -21.15 4.72 5.13
N THR A 287 -22.10 5.65 5.24
CA THR A 287 -23.44 5.42 5.78
C THR A 287 -24.39 4.90 4.70
N LEU A 288 -25.58 4.41 5.09
CA LEU A 288 -26.61 3.96 4.14
C LEU A 288 -27.04 5.06 3.16
N ASP A 289 -26.91 6.33 3.56
CA ASP A 289 -27.21 7.50 2.74
C ASP A 289 -26.08 7.85 1.75
N LYS A 290 -25.07 6.99 1.60
CA LYS A 290 -23.87 7.21 0.78
C LYS A 290 -23.09 8.46 1.15
N LYS A 291 -23.04 8.76 2.45
CA LYS A 291 -22.23 9.83 3.01
C LYS A 291 -21.14 9.24 3.88
N TRP A 292 -19.94 9.77 3.74
CA TRP A 292 -18.81 9.44 4.60
C TRP A 292 -18.89 10.22 5.91
N ILE A 293 -18.79 9.50 7.02
CA ILE A 293 -18.72 10.09 8.36
C ILE A 293 -17.43 9.64 9.05
N GLN A 294 -16.84 10.54 9.83
CA GLN A 294 -15.75 10.20 10.73
C GLN A 294 -16.34 9.44 11.92
N ILE A 295 -15.92 8.20 12.11
CA ILE A 295 -16.40 7.34 13.21
C ILE A 295 -15.50 7.41 14.44
N SER A 296 -14.22 7.70 14.24
CA SER A 296 -13.27 7.93 15.34
C SER A 296 -12.02 8.65 14.84
N SER A 297 -11.24 9.14 15.78
CA SER A 297 -9.88 9.62 15.57
C SER A 297 -8.97 9.11 16.68
N VAL A 298 -7.72 8.89 16.32
CA VAL A 298 -6.64 8.53 17.23
C VAL A 298 -5.64 9.66 17.20
N ASP A 299 -5.32 10.22 18.35
CA ASP A 299 -4.32 11.28 18.49
C ASP A 299 -2.91 10.71 18.75
N GLU A 300 -1.93 11.62 18.83
CA GLU A 300 -0.53 11.29 19.08
C GLU A 300 -0.31 10.51 20.38
N ALA A 301 -1.16 10.73 21.40
CA ALA A 301 -1.09 9.99 22.66
C ALA A 301 -1.73 8.60 22.58
N GLY A 302 -2.24 8.21 21.41
CA GLY A 302 -2.99 6.97 21.20
C GLY A 302 -4.39 7.00 21.79
N ALA A 303 -4.91 8.17 22.17
CA ALA A 303 -6.26 8.29 22.70
C ALA A 303 -7.27 8.23 21.57
N ILE A 304 -8.28 7.37 21.76
CA ILE A 304 -9.37 7.18 20.79
C ILE A 304 -10.50 8.15 21.14
N HIS A 305 -10.76 9.10 20.25
CA HIS A 305 -11.90 10.00 20.30
C HIS A 305 -12.96 9.47 19.33
N ASN A 306 -14.10 9.01 19.85
CA ASN A 306 -15.20 8.54 19.01
C ASN A 306 -15.88 9.75 18.34
N GLY A 307 -16.14 9.64 17.04
CA GLY A 307 -16.87 10.64 16.27
C GLY A 307 -18.36 10.56 16.60
N ASN A 308 -18.73 11.02 17.79
CA ASN A 308 -20.06 11.45 18.24
C ASN A 308 -19.99 11.80 19.74
N GLU A 309 -19.29 12.89 20.05
CA GLU A 309 -19.59 13.85 21.14
C GLU A 309 -18.84 15.16 20.90
#